data_AF-A0A941A9I4-F1
#
_entry.id   AF-A0A941A9I4-F1
#
_cell.length_a   1.000
_cell.length_b   1.000
_cell.length_c   1.000
_cell.angle_alpha   90.00
_cell.angle_beta   90.00
_cell.angle_gamma   90.00
#
_symmetry.space_group_name_H-M   'P 1'
#
loop_
_entity.id
_entity.type
_entity.pdbx_description
1 polymer ?
#
loop_
_entity_poly.entity_id
_entity_poly.type
_entity_poly.pdbx_seq_one_letter_code
_entity_poly.pdbx_strand_id
1 'polypeptide(L)'
;MKAESAPVRLARESVRYYLEHAVMLPEPAGTLPPELTNRAGVFVSLKKQGELRGCIGTILPTQPSAALEIIRNAVSAATEDPRFSRVQISELDELDVSVDILGVPERIDAMEKLDPKRYGVIVRHGSRSGVLLPDLEGVDTAEDQVLIACRKAGIDPDKSLDLYRFEVTRYK
;
A
#
# COMPACT_ATOMS: atom_id res chain seq x y z
N MET A 1 14.52 21.68 -3.11
CA MET A 1 13.51 20.60 -3.15
C MET A 1 12.79 20.52 -1.82
N LYS A 2 11.63 19.86 -1.72
CA LYS A 2 11.15 19.36 -0.42
C LYS A 2 12.04 18.17 -0.02
N ALA A 3 12.27 17.96 1.26
CA ALA A 3 12.96 16.76 1.73
C ALA A 3 11.99 15.56 1.71
N GLU A 4 12.47 14.38 1.28
CA GLU A 4 11.66 13.16 1.34
C GLU A 4 11.25 12.85 2.78
N SER A 5 9.98 12.49 2.95
CA SER A 5 9.40 12.02 4.21
C SER A 5 10.07 10.72 4.69
N ALA A 6 10.07 10.47 6.00
CA ALA A 6 10.76 9.30 6.57
C ALA A 6 10.28 7.94 6.00
N PRO A 7 8.98 7.71 5.75
CA PRO A 7 8.51 6.47 5.11
C PRO A 7 9.01 6.31 3.68
N VAL A 8 8.97 7.38 2.88
CA VAL A 8 9.40 7.36 1.46
C VAL A 8 10.89 7.13 1.34
N ARG A 9 11.69 7.79 2.19
CA ARG A 9 13.14 7.60 2.23
C ARG A 9 13.50 6.17 2.62
N LEU A 10 12.86 5.63 3.67
CA LEU A 10 13.07 4.23 4.09
C LEU A 10 12.72 3.25 2.96
N ALA A 11 11.64 3.49 2.20
CA ALA A 11 11.31 2.68 1.04
C ALA A 11 12.39 2.73 -0.05
N ARG A 12 12.88 3.94 -0.41
CA ARG A 12 13.93 4.12 -1.42
C ARG A 12 15.27 3.50 -0.98
N GLU A 13 15.66 3.69 0.27
CA GLU A 13 16.85 3.09 0.88
C GLU A 13 16.77 1.56 0.91
N SER A 14 15.58 0.99 1.21
CA SER A 14 15.35 -0.46 1.20
C SER A 14 15.51 -1.08 -0.18
N VAL A 15 14.95 -0.44 -1.21
CA VAL A 15 15.11 -0.88 -2.61
C VAL A 15 16.57 -0.77 -3.04
N ARG A 16 17.25 0.36 -2.76
CA ARG A 16 18.67 0.54 -3.08
C ARG A 16 19.51 -0.57 -2.47
N TYR A 17 19.39 -0.76 -1.16
CA TYR A 17 20.17 -1.73 -0.40
C TYR A 17 19.97 -3.16 -0.91
N TYR A 18 18.72 -3.57 -1.21
CA TYR A 18 18.43 -4.89 -1.75
C TYR A 18 18.94 -5.08 -3.19
N LEU A 19 18.88 -4.05 -4.04
CA LEU A 19 19.42 -4.12 -5.40
C LEU A 19 20.96 -4.18 -5.42
N GLU A 20 21.63 -3.57 -4.45
CA GLU A 20 23.09 -3.56 -4.30
C GLU A 20 23.65 -4.81 -3.59
N HIS A 21 22.95 -5.33 -2.57
CA HIS A 21 23.47 -6.37 -1.66
C HIS A 21 22.71 -7.71 -1.71
N ALA A 22 21.57 -7.78 -2.41
CA ALA A 22 20.66 -8.94 -2.46
C ALA A 22 20.12 -9.43 -1.08
N VAL A 23 20.19 -8.57 -0.05
CA VAL A 23 19.67 -8.82 1.30
C VAL A 23 18.77 -7.67 1.75
N MET A 24 17.82 -7.97 2.65
CA MET A 24 16.92 -6.95 3.19
C MET A 24 17.69 -5.93 4.05
N LEU A 25 17.30 -4.66 3.97
CA LEU A 25 17.74 -3.64 4.92
C LEU A 25 17.31 -4.05 6.35
N PRO A 26 18.18 -3.95 7.36
CA PRO A 26 17.76 -4.12 8.76
C PRO A 26 16.84 -2.97 9.19
N GLU A 27 16.06 -3.19 10.25
CA GLU A 27 15.27 -2.11 10.86
C GLU A 27 16.20 -0.98 11.36
N PRO A 28 15.92 0.31 11.10
CA PRO A 28 16.85 1.38 11.46
C PRO A 28 17.01 1.51 12.97
N ALA A 29 18.27 1.59 13.42
CA ALA A 29 18.58 1.70 14.85
C ALA A 29 18.28 3.10 15.40
N GLY A 30 17.69 3.15 16.60
CA GLY A 30 17.37 4.40 17.32
C GLY A 30 15.87 4.64 17.46
N THR A 31 15.49 5.87 17.80
CA THR A 31 14.08 6.26 17.97
C THR A 31 13.46 6.58 16.61
N LEU A 32 12.57 5.71 16.14
CA LEU A 32 11.78 5.93 14.93
C LEU A 32 10.61 6.91 15.17
N PRO A 33 10.16 7.64 14.12
CA PRO A 33 8.89 8.36 14.13
C PRO A 33 7.68 7.47 14.51
N PRO A 34 6.66 7.98 15.21
CA PRO A 34 5.51 7.18 15.65
C PRO A 34 4.76 6.43 14.54
N GLU A 35 4.70 7.00 13.34
CA GLU A 35 4.11 6.40 12.14
C GLU A 35 4.88 5.18 11.61
N LEU A 36 6.17 5.07 11.93
CA LEU A 36 7.03 3.94 11.57
C LEU A 36 7.07 2.86 12.66
N THR A 37 6.84 3.24 13.92
CA THR A 37 6.92 2.35 15.09
C THR A 37 5.68 1.47 15.26
N ASN A 38 4.48 1.99 14.96
CA ASN A 38 3.23 1.23 15.12
C ASN A 38 3.05 0.13 14.06
N ARG A 39 2.27 -0.90 14.37
CA ARG A 39 1.87 -1.94 13.41
C ARG A 39 0.75 -1.43 12.50
N ALA A 40 1.03 -1.30 11.21
CA ALA A 40 0.06 -0.90 10.19
C ALA A 40 0.18 -1.80 8.95
N GLY A 41 -0.90 -1.88 8.15
CA GLY A 41 -0.78 -2.32 6.76
C GLY A 41 -0.08 -1.22 5.95
N VAL A 42 0.72 -1.59 4.95
CA VAL A 42 1.48 -0.62 4.14
C VAL A 42 1.42 -1.00 2.67
N PHE A 43 1.16 -0.03 1.80
CA PHE A 43 1.38 -0.16 0.35
C PHE A 43 2.52 0.75 -0.08
N VAL A 44 3.47 0.21 -0.84
CA VAL A 44 4.54 0.99 -1.47
C VAL A 44 4.29 0.98 -2.98
N SER A 45 4.21 2.17 -3.57
CA SER A 45 4.02 2.36 -5.01
C SER A 45 5.22 3.08 -5.61
N LEU A 46 5.76 2.48 -6.66
CA LEU A 46 6.84 3.00 -7.49
C LEU A 46 6.22 3.50 -8.80
N LYS A 47 6.52 4.73 -9.18
CA LYS A 47 6.12 5.33 -10.46
C LYS A 47 7.35 5.81 -11.22
N LYS A 48 7.32 5.78 -12.54
CA LYS A 48 8.34 6.35 -13.42
C LYS A 48 7.67 7.27 -14.41
N GLN A 49 8.06 8.55 -14.42
CA GLN A 49 7.43 9.58 -15.27
C GLN A 49 5.89 9.65 -15.08
N GLY A 50 5.42 9.48 -13.83
CA GLY A 50 3.99 9.40 -13.49
C GLY A 50 3.34 8.01 -13.67
N GLU A 51 3.82 7.18 -14.59
CA GLU A 51 3.28 5.84 -14.86
C GLU A 51 3.64 4.81 -13.79
N LEU A 52 2.78 3.81 -13.58
CA LEU A 52 3.02 2.79 -12.55
C LEU A 52 4.16 1.84 -12.97
N ARG A 53 5.19 1.72 -12.11
CA ARG A 53 6.39 0.89 -12.32
C ARG A 53 6.43 -0.35 -11.42
N GLY A 54 5.67 -0.34 -10.33
CA GLY A 54 5.45 -1.46 -9.40
C GLY A 54 4.62 -1.01 -8.18
N CYS A 55 3.79 -1.89 -7.61
CA CYS A 55 3.05 -1.62 -6.37
C CYS A 55 2.69 -2.91 -5.65
N ILE A 56 3.21 -3.07 -4.43
CA ILE A 56 2.92 -4.18 -3.51
C ILE A 56 2.57 -3.61 -2.14
N GLY A 57 1.70 -4.31 -1.40
CA GLY A 57 1.37 -3.95 -0.04
C GLY A 57 0.53 -4.97 0.71
N THR A 58 0.38 -4.72 2.00
CA THR A 58 -0.32 -5.58 2.95
C THR A 58 -1.49 -4.82 3.59
N ILE A 59 -2.65 -5.48 3.65
CA ILE A 59 -3.91 -4.87 4.14
C ILE A 59 -3.94 -4.81 5.68
N LEU A 60 -3.32 -5.80 6.32
CA LEU A 60 -3.16 -5.91 7.76
C LEU A 60 -1.66 -6.09 8.07
N PRO A 61 -1.16 -5.59 9.21
CA PRO A 61 0.26 -5.65 9.54
C PRO A 61 0.77 -7.09 9.64
N THR A 62 1.64 -7.48 8.72
CA THR A 62 2.36 -8.76 8.77
C THR A 62 3.61 -8.69 9.64
N GLN A 63 4.11 -7.48 9.90
CA GLN A 63 5.37 -7.20 10.59
C GLN A 63 5.18 -6.64 12.02
N PRO A 64 6.24 -6.61 12.84
CA PRO A 64 6.25 -5.97 14.16
C PRO A 64 6.11 -4.45 14.15
N SER A 65 6.45 -3.79 13.03
CA SER A 65 6.44 -2.32 12.86
C SER A 65 6.11 -1.95 11.42
N ALA A 66 5.59 -0.74 11.20
CA ALA A 66 5.39 -0.20 9.85
C ALA A 66 6.73 0.02 9.13
N ALA A 67 7.83 0.27 9.84
CA ALA A 67 9.17 0.30 9.26
C ALA A 67 9.54 -1.02 8.57
N LEU A 68 9.37 -2.16 9.25
CA LEU A 68 9.62 -3.49 8.68
C LEU A 68 8.63 -3.84 7.55
N GLU A 69 7.39 -3.36 7.64
CA GLU A 69 6.37 -3.52 6.59
C GLU A 69 6.76 -2.73 5.31
N ILE A 70 7.24 -1.49 5.46
CA ILE A 70 7.79 -0.67 4.37
C ILE A 70 9.01 -1.34 3.74
N ILE A 71 9.99 -1.77 4.55
CA ILE A 71 11.22 -2.40 4.07
C ILE A 71 10.91 -3.58 3.16
N ARG A 72 9.96 -4.44 3.55
CA ARG A 72 9.53 -5.59 2.74
C ARG A 72 8.73 -5.18 1.51
N ASN A 73 7.67 -4.40 1.69
CA ASN A 73 6.75 -4.09 0.59
C ASN A 73 7.40 -3.18 -0.48
N ALA A 74 8.41 -2.37 -0.12
CA ALA A 74 9.21 -1.60 -1.08
C ALA A 74 10.07 -2.51 -1.98
N VAL A 75 10.76 -3.50 -1.39
CA VAL A 75 11.54 -4.48 -2.16
C VAL A 75 10.64 -5.31 -3.05
N SER A 76 9.53 -5.86 -2.53
CA SER A 76 8.56 -6.61 -3.34
C SER A 76 7.95 -5.76 -4.45
N ALA A 77 7.66 -4.47 -4.22
CA ALA A 77 7.19 -3.56 -5.28
C ALA A 77 8.25 -3.33 -6.37
N ALA A 78 9.54 -3.41 -6.05
CA ALA A 78 10.64 -3.26 -6.99
C ALA A 78 11.02 -4.58 -7.71
N THR A 79 10.79 -5.75 -7.10
CA THR A 79 11.37 -7.02 -7.56
C THR A 79 10.41 -8.19 -7.74
N GLU A 80 9.17 -8.11 -7.24
CA GLU A 80 8.21 -9.24 -7.16
C GLU A 80 6.82 -8.93 -7.73
N ASP A 81 6.52 -7.69 -8.13
CA ASP A 81 5.24 -7.35 -8.78
C ASP A 81 5.11 -8.05 -10.15
N PRO A 82 4.20 -9.03 -10.32
CA PRO A 82 4.17 -9.89 -11.49
C PRO A 82 3.72 -9.19 -12.78
N ARG A 83 3.34 -7.91 -12.70
CA ARG A 83 2.98 -7.07 -13.86
C ARG A 83 4.19 -6.43 -14.55
N PHE A 84 5.36 -6.41 -13.90
CA PHE A 84 6.52 -5.64 -14.34
C PHE A 84 7.81 -6.45 -14.27
N SER A 85 8.84 -6.04 -15.02
CA SER A 85 10.19 -6.54 -14.84
C SER A 85 10.85 -5.93 -13.60
N ARG A 86 11.73 -6.69 -12.92
CA ARG A 86 12.52 -6.19 -11.77
C ARG A 86 13.19 -4.84 -12.07
N VAL A 87 13.02 -3.88 -11.17
CA VAL A 87 13.66 -2.56 -11.21
C VAL A 87 15.18 -2.70 -11.21
N GLN A 88 15.85 -1.98 -12.11
CA GLN A 88 17.30 -1.90 -12.16
C GLN A 88 17.81 -0.75 -11.28
N ILE A 89 19.03 -0.88 -10.73
CA ILE A 89 19.61 0.14 -9.83
C ILE A 89 19.71 1.52 -10.51
N SER A 90 19.92 1.57 -11.82
CA SER A 90 19.96 2.79 -12.62
C SER A 90 18.60 3.45 -12.86
N GLU A 91 17.48 2.73 -12.69
CA GLU A 91 16.15 3.33 -12.76
C GLU A 91 15.79 4.08 -11.46
N LEU A 92 16.40 3.72 -10.32
CA LEU A 92 15.91 4.08 -8.98
C LEU A 92 15.87 5.59 -8.71
N ASP A 93 16.78 6.35 -9.32
CA ASP A 93 16.83 7.81 -9.21
C ASP A 93 15.81 8.51 -10.14
N GLU A 94 15.21 7.78 -11.07
CA GLU A 94 14.08 8.22 -11.91
C GLU A 94 12.70 7.85 -11.31
N LEU A 95 12.66 7.18 -10.14
CA LEU A 95 11.41 6.71 -9.54
C LEU A 95 10.81 7.70 -8.53
N ASP A 96 9.56 8.08 -8.78
CA ASP A 96 8.67 8.62 -7.77
C ASP A 96 8.27 7.48 -6.82
N VAL A 97 8.52 7.64 -5.53
CA VAL A 97 8.20 6.64 -4.50
C VAL A 97 7.12 7.22 -3.59
N SER A 98 6.05 6.45 -3.35
CA SER A 98 4.99 6.82 -2.41
C SER A 98 4.65 5.67 -1.49
N VAL A 99 4.37 6.00 -0.23
CA VAL A 99 4.08 5.02 0.83
C VAL A 99 2.73 5.37 1.45
N ASP A 100 1.79 4.44 1.35
CA ASP A 100 0.46 4.53 1.94
C ASP A 100 0.42 3.68 3.21
N ILE A 101 0.35 4.33 4.38
CA ILE A 101 0.21 3.65 5.67
C ILE A 101 -1.27 3.58 6.05
N LEU A 102 -1.78 2.37 6.29
CA LEU A 102 -3.20 2.09 6.52
C LEU A 102 -3.55 2.15 8.00
N GLY A 103 -4.64 2.87 8.33
CA GLY A 103 -5.29 2.81 9.63
C GLY A 103 -5.92 1.44 9.90
N VAL A 104 -6.26 1.17 11.16
CA VAL A 104 -6.93 -0.07 11.57
C VAL A 104 -8.31 -0.17 10.89
N PRO A 105 -8.63 -1.23 10.12
CA PRO A 105 -9.91 -1.32 9.44
C PRO A 105 -11.09 -1.52 10.41
N GLU A 106 -12.07 -0.63 10.34
CA GLU A 106 -13.32 -0.73 11.10
C GLU A 106 -14.42 -1.38 10.24
N ARG A 107 -15.22 -2.29 10.82
CA ARG A 107 -16.33 -2.94 10.11
C ARG A 107 -17.49 -1.96 9.94
N ILE A 108 -18.09 -1.94 8.75
CA ILE A 108 -19.31 -1.19 8.46
C ILE A 108 -20.46 -2.14 8.11
N ASP A 109 -21.68 -1.64 8.27
CA ASP A 109 -22.97 -2.30 8.09
C ASP A 109 -23.68 -1.87 6.79
N ALA A 110 -23.25 -0.75 6.19
CA ALA A 110 -23.91 -0.05 5.09
C ALA A 110 -22.87 0.72 4.25
N MET A 111 -23.08 0.86 2.93
CA MET A 111 -22.10 1.47 2.01
C MET A 111 -22.03 3.00 2.15
N GLU A 112 -23.09 3.62 2.65
CA GLU A 112 -23.24 5.05 2.95
C GLU A 112 -22.27 5.55 4.05
N LYS A 113 -21.52 4.63 4.69
CA LYS A 113 -20.41 4.92 5.60
C LYS A 113 -19.05 5.00 4.87
N LEU A 114 -18.99 4.78 3.57
CA LEU A 114 -17.82 5.02 2.71
C LEU A 114 -17.88 6.40 2.08
N ASP A 115 -16.73 7.08 2.12
CA ASP A 115 -16.42 8.24 1.29
C ASP A 115 -15.20 7.83 0.45
N PRO A 116 -15.33 7.63 -0.87
CA PRO A 116 -14.24 7.15 -1.72
C PRO A 116 -12.99 8.04 -1.76
N LYS A 117 -13.10 9.32 -1.36
CA LYS A 117 -11.96 10.25 -1.30
C LYS A 117 -11.23 10.19 0.05
N ARG A 118 -11.91 9.74 1.11
CA ARG A 118 -11.35 9.63 2.47
C ARG A 118 -10.96 8.21 2.88
N TYR A 119 -11.82 7.23 2.60
CA TYR A 119 -11.71 5.87 3.11
C TYR A 119 -11.36 4.89 2.01
N GLY A 120 -10.39 4.01 2.25
CA GLY A 120 -10.25 2.76 1.52
C GLY A 120 -11.26 1.72 2.01
N VAL A 121 -11.60 0.75 1.16
CA VAL A 121 -12.56 -0.32 1.46
C VAL A 121 -11.88 -1.69 1.41
N ILE A 122 -12.24 -2.56 2.35
CA ILE A 122 -12.01 -4.01 2.28
C ILE A 122 -13.36 -4.68 2.11
N VAL A 123 -13.49 -5.51 1.08
CA VAL A 123 -14.64 -6.39 0.86
C VAL A 123 -14.25 -7.83 1.18
N ARG A 124 -15.12 -8.59 1.84
CA ARG A 124 -14.89 -10.00 2.16
C ARG A 124 -16.11 -10.86 1.91
N HIS A 125 -15.86 -12.07 1.40
CA HIS A 125 -16.87 -13.13 1.27
C HIS A 125 -16.17 -14.49 1.35
N GLY A 126 -16.40 -15.22 2.44
CA GLY A 126 -15.69 -16.47 2.75
C GLY A 126 -14.19 -16.24 2.86
N SER A 127 -13.39 -17.03 2.13
CA SER A 127 -11.92 -16.92 2.08
C SER A 127 -11.40 -15.83 1.13
N ARG A 128 -12.27 -15.15 0.37
CA ARG A 128 -11.86 -14.08 -0.56
C ARG A 128 -11.93 -12.71 0.11
N SER A 129 -10.90 -11.90 -0.12
CA SER A 129 -10.81 -10.52 0.36
C SER A 129 -10.32 -9.61 -0.77
N GLY A 130 -11.02 -8.51 -1.02
CA GLY A 130 -10.61 -7.45 -1.94
C GLY A 130 -10.27 -6.17 -1.18
N VAL A 131 -9.43 -5.32 -1.78
CA VAL A 131 -9.07 -4.02 -1.21
C VAL A 131 -9.01 -2.96 -2.30
N LEU A 132 -9.47 -1.75 -1.97
CA LEU A 132 -9.22 -0.55 -2.75
C LEU A 132 -8.84 0.60 -1.82
N LEU A 133 -7.85 1.39 -2.23
CA LEU A 133 -7.36 2.56 -1.50
C LEU A 133 -8.27 3.77 -1.75
N PRO A 134 -8.29 4.79 -0.87
CA PRO A 134 -9.00 6.04 -1.13
C PRO A 134 -8.32 6.87 -2.23
N ASP A 135 -9.06 7.88 -2.69
CA ASP A 135 -8.56 8.95 -3.56
C ASP A 135 -7.93 8.39 -4.84
N LEU A 136 -8.77 7.69 -5.61
CA LEU A 136 -8.46 7.16 -6.93
C LEU A 136 -9.29 7.88 -8.01
N GLU A 137 -8.66 8.13 -9.14
CA GLU A 137 -9.27 8.74 -10.32
C GLU A 137 -10.33 7.79 -10.93
N GLY A 138 -11.49 8.32 -11.28
CA GLY A 138 -12.62 7.52 -11.79
C GLY A 138 -13.32 6.64 -10.74
N VAL A 139 -13.09 6.87 -9.45
CA VAL A 139 -13.82 6.22 -8.35
C VAL A 139 -14.49 7.30 -7.49
N ASP A 140 -15.77 7.56 -7.79
CA ASP A 140 -16.52 8.68 -7.23
C ASP A 140 -17.75 8.26 -6.39
N THR A 141 -18.15 6.98 -6.44
CA THR A 141 -19.23 6.41 -5.61
C THR A 141 -18.73 5.28 -4.71
N ALA A 142 -19.46 5.01 -3.61
CA ALA A 142 -19.15 3.89 -2.71
C ALA A 142 -19.38 2.53 -3.41
N GLU A 143 -20.40 2.49 -4.25
CA GLU A 143 -20.79 1.38 -5.10
C GLU A 143 -19.68 1.02 -6.08
N ASP A 144 -19.12 2.00 -6.82
CA ASP A 144 -17.96 1.78 -7.68
C ASP A 144 -16.75 1.25 -6.89
N GLN A 145 -16.50 1.81 -5.71
CA GLN A 145 -15.39 1.42 -4.84
C GLN A 145 -15.51 -0.07 -4.42
N VAL A 146 -16.70 -0.49 -4.00
CA VAL A 146 -17.02 -1.88 -3.61
C VAL A 146 -16.99 -2.81 -4.81
N LEU A 147 -17.56 -2.42 -5.96
CA LEU A 147 -17.58 -3.21 -7.19
C LEU A 147 -16.17 -3.47 -7.73
N ILE A 148 -15.30 -2.45 -7.74
CA ILE A 148 -13.89 -2.59 -8.13
C ILE A 148 -13.14 -3.48 -7.14
N ALA A 149 -13.36 -3.32 -5.83
CA ALA A 149 -12.75 -4.18 -4.82
C ALA A 149 -13.20 -5.65 -4.96
N CYS A 150 -14.48 -5.90 -5.27
CA CYS A 150 -15.00 -7.25 -5.52
C CYS A 150 -14.41 -7.87 -6.80
N ARG A 151 -14.37 -7.11 -7.91
CA ARG A 151 -13.74 -7.55 -9.17
C ARG A 151 -12.28 -7.96 -8.96
N LYS A 152 -11.49 -7.16 -8.21
CA LYS A 152 -10.09 -7.47 -7.88
C LYS A 152 -9.90 -8.75 -7.06
N ALA A 153 -10.93 -9.20 -6.33
CA ALA A 153 -10.90 -10.42 -5.51
C ALA A 153 -11.61 -11.62 -6.15
N GLY A 154 -12.19 -11.47 -7.35
CA GLY A 154 -13.10 -12.46 -7.91
C GLY A 154 -14.32 -12.72 -7.01
N ILE A 155 -14.81 -11.69 -6.31
CA ILE A 155 -16.03 -11.75 -5.52
C ILE A 155 -17.20 -11.30 -6.39
N ASP A 156 -18.29 -12.03 -6.25
CA ASP A 156 -19.60 -11.75 -6.85
C ASP A 156 -20.33 -10.74 -5.95
N PRO A 157 -20.68 -9.53 -6.44
CA PRO A 157 -21.18 -8.44 -5.61
C PRO A 157 -22.61 -8.65 -5.11
N ASP A 158 -23.38 -9.55 -5.73
CA ASP A 158 -24.77 -9.84 -5.34
C ASP A 158 -24.86 -10.76 -4.10
N LYS A 159 -23.71 -11.08 -3.49
CA LYS A 159 -23.60 -11.92 -2.30
C LYS A 159 -23.49 -11.08 -1.03
N SER A 160 -23.75 -11.71 0.12
CA SER A 160 -23.51 -11.08 1.43
C SER A 160 -22.02 -10.72 1.58
N LEU A 161 -21.72 -9.43 1.69
CA LEU A 161 -20.35 -8.93 1.86
C LEU A 161 -20.10 -8.50 3.31
N ASP A 162 -18.96 -8.92 3.87
CA ASP A 162 -18.38 -8.25 5.03
C ASP A 162 -17.60 -7.02 4.54
N LEU A 163 -18.07 -5.83 4.91
CA LEU A 163 -17.48 -4.56 4.54
C LEU A 163 -16.66 -3.97 5.70
N TYR A 164 -15.48 -3.44 5.39
CA TYR A 164 -14.66 -2.65 6.30
C TYR A 164 -14.15 -1.40 5.60
N ARG A 165 -13.94 -0.32 6.34
CA ARG A 165 -13.29 0.90 5.86
C ARG A 165 -12.03 1.21 6.66
N PHE A 166 -11.10 1.95 6.06
CA PHE A 166 -9.86 2.39 6.72
C PHE A 166 -9.39 3.74 6.13
N GLU A 167 -8.77 4.57 6.95
CA GLU A 167 -8.09 5.78 6.47
C GLU A 167 -6.66 5.43 6.00
N VAL A 168 -6.07 6.29 5.15
CA VAL A 168 -4.71 6.12 4.63
C VAL A 168 -3.92 7.41 4.79
N THR A 169 -2.76 7.33 5.44
CA THR A 169 -1.78 8.43 5.44
C THR A 169 -0.82 8.21 4.27
N ARG A 170 -0.99 9.01 3.22
CA ARG A 170 -0.19 8.94 1.97
C ARG A 170 1.04 9.84 2.05
N TYR A 171 2.21 9.23 1.99
CA TYR A 171 3.51 9.88 1.98
C TYR A 171 4.08 9.95 0.55
N LYS A 172 4.71 11.08 0.25
CA LYS A 172 5.45 11.43 -0.98
C LYS A 172 6.69 12.27 -0.59
#